data_AF-A0A6V7Q346-F1
#
_entry.id   AF-A0A6V7Q346-F1
#
_cell.length_a   1.000
_cell.length_b   1.000
_cell.length_c   1.000
_cell.angle_alpha   90.00
_cell.angle_beta   90.00
_cell.angle_gamma   90.00
#
_symmetry.space_group_name_H-M   'P 1'
#
loop_
_entity.id
_entity.type
_entity.pdbx_description
1 polymer ?
#
loop_
_entity_poly.entity_id
_entity_poly.type
_entity_poly.pdbx_seq_one_letter_code
_entity_poly.pdbx_strand_id
1 'polypeptide(L)'
;MVSHQTVEAPPNERLFYLTLISNLLKFHSMDWQFWQREAASLRQQLQDLHKSNRRLIGEELSDLTVKDLQGLEKRVEMSLCSIRKTKEKILRDEIAELNRKGYLVHNENIELHKKANLVYQENIELNNKVREASGSSGGTTKASIIPFVFTVAEDEEELVHLQLCHPQPQGDRT
;
A
#
# COMPACT_ATOMS: atom_id res chain seq x y z
N MET A 1 19.11 84.27 -36.61
CA MET A 1 17.68 83.88 -36.67
C MET A 1 17.62 82.52 -37.32
N VAL A 2 17.47 81.45 -36.53
CA VAL A 2 17.18 80.11 -37.05
C VAL A 2 15.96 79.63 -36.28
N SER A 3 14.79 79.83 -36.89
CA SER A 3 13.54 79.31 -36.39
C SER A 3 13.53 77.80 -36.61
N HIS A 4 13.69 77.03 -35.53
CA HIS A 4 13.51 75.59 -35.54
C HIS A 4 12.02 75.29 -35.75
N GLN A 5 11.64 75.00 -36.99
CA GLN A 5 10.36 74.39 -37.30
C GLN A 5 10.44 72.93 -36.85
N THR A 6 9.83 72.62 -35.72
CA THR A 6 9.62 71.22 -35.29
C THR A 6 8.71 70.56 -36.32
N VAL A 7 9.25 69.58 -37.04
CA VAL A 7 8.52 68.78 -38.01
C VAL A 7 7.56 67.88 -37.23
N GLU A 8 6.31 68.32 -37.11
CA GLU A 8 5.20 67.54 -36.58
C GLU A 8 4.91 66.39 -37.56
N ALA A 9 5.05 65.15 -37.11
CA ALA A 9 4.74 63.94 -37.87
C ALA A 9 3.29 63.96 -38.40
N PRO A 10 3.03 63.40 -39.60
CA PRO A 10 1.71 63.47 -40.22
C PRO A 10 0.63 62.84 -39.32
N PRO A 11 -0.60 63.41 -39.29
CA PRO A 11 -1.65 63.10 -38.30
C PRO A 11 -2.05 61.62 -38.20
N ASN A 12 -1.72 60.81 -39.22
CA ASN A 12 -2.08 59.40 -39.31
C ASN A 12 -1.15 58.48 -38.48
N GLU A 13 0.12 58.86 -38.29
CA GLU A 13 1.06 58.06 -37.49
C GLU A 13 0.77 58.17 -36.00
N ARG A 14 0.44 59.37 -35.50
CA ARG A 14 0.09 59.57 -34.09
C ARG A 14 -1.15 58.76 -33.70
N LEU A 15 -2.16 58.75 -34.57
CA LEU A 15 -3.37 57.94 -34.37
C LEU A 15 -3.07 56.43 -34.40
N PHE A 16 -2.13 55.99 -35.24
CA PHE A 16 -1.68 54.61 -35.29
C PHE A 16 -1.03 54.16 -33.99
N TYR A 17 -0.05 54.92 -33.47
CA TYR A 17 0.62 54.59 -32.20
C TYR A 17 -0.35 54.61 -31.00
N LEU A 18 -1.26 55.59 -30.94
CA LEU A 18 -2.26 55.65 -29.87
C LEU A 18 -3.21 54.45 -29.89
N THR A 19 -3.63 54.01 -31.07
CA THR A 19 -4.47 52.81 -31.23
C THR A 19 -3.72 51.55 -30.81
N LEU A 20 -2.45 51.42 -31.18
CA LEU A 20 -1.60 50.29 -30.81
C LEU A 20 -1.39 50.22 -29.29
N ILE A 21 -1.08 51.34 -28.64
CA ILE A 21 -0.91 51.43 -27.19
C ILE A 21 -2.23 51.10 -26.47
N SER A 22 -3.35 51.64 -26.95
CA SER A 22 -4.69 51.34 -26.40
C SER A 22 -5.02 49.85 -26.49
N ASN A 23 -4.75 49.21 -27.63
CA ASN A 23 -4.99 47.78 -27.82
C ASN A 23 -4.06 46.91 -26.96
N LEU A 24 -2.78 47.26 -26.84
CA LEU A 24 -1.83 46.55 -25.99
C LEU A 24 -2.22 46.65 -24.50
N LEU A 25 -2.63 47.85 -24.04
CA LEU A 25 -3.08 48.06 -22.67
C LEU A 25 -4.37 47.29 -22.38
N LYS A 26 -5.31 47.27 -23.33
CA LYS A 26 -6.53 46.46 -23.22
C LYS A 26 -6.21 44.97 -23.15
N PHE A 27 -5.32 44.47 -24.01
CA PHE A 27 -4.88 43.08 -23.99
C PHE A 27 -4.27 42.71 -22.63
N HIS A 28 -3.32 43.52 -22.15
CA HIS A 28 -2.66 43.29 -20.87
C HIS A 28 -3.63 43.40 -19.66
N SER A 29 -4.62 44.30 -19.74
CA SER A 29 -5.70 44.42 -18.75
C SER A 29 -6.64 43.23 -18.77
N MET A 30 -6.95 42.67 -19.94
CA MET A 30 -7.79 41.47 -20.08
C MET A 30 -7.07 40.24 -19.51
N ASP A 31 -5.78 40.07 -19.82
CA ASP A 31 -4.97 38.98 -19.27
C ASP A 31 -4.87 39.07 -17.75
N TRP A 32 -4.61 40.26 -17.20
CA TRP A 32 -4.60 40.47 -15.75
C TRP A 32 -5.94 40.10 -15.11
N GLN A 33 -7.06 40.56 -15.67
CA GLN A 33 -8.40 40.24 -15.15
C GLN A 33 -8.71 38.75 -15.26
N PHE A 34 -8.27 38.09 -16.33
CA PHE A 34 -8.40 36.65 -16.51
C PHE A 34 -7.67 35.90 -15.39
N TRP A 35 -6.38 36.17 -15.19
CA TRP A 35 -5.59 35.51 -14.14
C TRP A 35 -6.07 35.84 -12.73
N GLN A 36 -6.57 37.06 -12.51
CA GLN A 36 -7.18 37.44 -11.25
C GLN A 36 -8.43 36.59 -10.96
N ARG A 37 -9.31 36.39 -11.96
CA ARG A 37 -10.48 35.53 -11.85
C ARG A 37 -10.09 34.07 -11.62
N GLU A 38 -9.11 33.58 -12.37
CA GLU A 38 -8.63 32.20 -12.24
C GLU A 38 -8.06 31.95 -10.83
N ALA A 39 -7.22 32.85 -10.33
CA ALA A 39 -6.68 32.76 -8.99
C ALA A 39 -7.77 32.86 -7.90
N ALA A 40 -8.83 33.64 -8.12
CA ALA A 40 -9.98 33.69 -7.19
C ALA A 40 -10.77 32.38 -7.20
N SER A 41 -11.01 31.81 -8.39
CA SER A 41 -11.68 30.51 -8.57
C SER A 41 -10.94 29.39 -7.86
N LEU A 42 -9.62 29.28 -8.07
CA LEU A 42 -8.78 28.27 -7.44
C LEU A 42 -8.76 28.41 -5.91
N ARG A 43 -8.72 29.64 -5.38
CA ARG A 43 -8.81 29.88 -3.94
C ARG A 43 -10.15 29.39 -3.37
N GLN A 44 -11.26 29.63 -4.07
CA GLN A 44 -12.57 29.14 -3.65
C GLN A 44 -12.62 27.62 -3.64
N GLN A 45 -12.15 26.97 -4.70
CA GLN A 45 -12.09 25.50 -4.79
C GLN A 45 -11.27 24.89 -3.65
N LEU A 46 -10.13 25.51 -3.30
CA LEU A 46 -9.30 25.08 -2.18
C LEU A 46 -10.04 25.20 -0.84
N GLN A 47 -10.74 26.31 -0.61
CA GLN A 47 -11.53 26.52 0.60
C GLN A 47 -12.67 25.51 0.72
N ASP A 48 -13.38 25.25 -0.38
CA ASP A 48 -14.47 24.27 -0.43
C ASP A 48 -13.96 22.85 -0.16
N LEU A 49 -12.81 22.49 -0.74
CA LEU A 49 -12.16 21.21 -0.49
C LEU A 49 -11.76 21.07 0.98
N HIS A 50 -11.14 22.10 1.56
CA HIS A 50 -10.72 22.09 2.95
C HIS A 50 -11.92 21.97 3.91
N LYS A 51 -12.99 22.71 3.64
CA LYS A 51 -14.25 22.62 4.40
C LYS A 51 -14.89 21.24 4.26
N SER A 52 -14.89 20.67 3.06
CA SER A 52 -15.37 19.31 2.81
C SER A 52 -14.55 18.27 3.60
N ASN A 53 -13.23 18.41 3.64
CA ASN A 53 -12.35 17.53 4.41
C ASN A 53 -12.64 17.58 5.91
N ARG A 54 -12.76 18.79 6.49
CA ARG A 54 -13.16 18.98 7.89
C ARG A 54 -14.49 18.31 8.21
N ARG A 55 -15.49 18.48 7.33
CA ARG A 55 -16.79 17.81 7.49
C ARG A 55 -16.65 16.28 7.44
N LEU A 56 -15.86 15.73 6.51
CA LEU A 56 -15.63 14.28 6.41
C LEU A 56 -14.98 13.67 7.66
N ILE A 57 -14.17 14.46 8.40
CA ILE A 57 -13.58 14.03 9.68
C ILE A 57 -14.45 14.36 10.90
N GLY A 58 -15.63 14.95 10.70
CA GLY A 58 -16.61 15.24 11.75
C GLY A 58 -16.51 16.64 12.37
N GLU A 59 -15.76 17.55 11.75
CA GLU A 59 -15.61 18.94 12.19
C GLU A 59 -16.58 19.89 11.43
N GLU A 60 -16.87 21.06 12.02
CA GLU A 60 -17.70 22.12 11.40
C GLU A 60 -19.06 21.64 10.83
N LEU A 61 -19.76 20.82 11.63
CA LEU A 61 -21.05 20.21 11.27
C LEU A 61 -22.27 21.08 11.63
N SER A 62 -22.09 22.14 12.42
CA SER A 62 -23.19 22.98 12.96
C SER A 62 -24.10 23.57 11.88
N ASP A 63 -23.55 23.85 10.70
CA ASP A 63 -24.23 24.55 9.62
C ASP A 63 -24.90 23.57 8.62
N LEU A 64 -24.89 22.27 8.91
CA LEU A 64 -25.48 21.24 8.06
C LEU A 64 -26.91 20.92 8.47
N THR A 65 -27.78 20.71 7.48
CA THR A 65 -29.12 20.19 7.75
C THR A 65 -29.05 18.69 8.07
N VAL A 66 -30.11 18.15 8.67
CA VAL A 66 -30.22 16.69 8.93
C VAL A 66 -30.04 15.88 7.64
N LYS A 67 -30.58 16.36 6.52
CA LYS A 67 -30.42 15.70 5.22
C LYS A 67 -28.96 15.70 4.74
N ASP A 68 -28.25 16.80 4.95
CA ASP A 68 -26.83 16.89 4.57
C ASP A 68 -25.97 15.98 5.46
N LEU A 69 -26.27 15.91 6.76
CA LEU A 69 -25.61 15.02 7.71
C LEU A 69 -25.81 13.55 7.34
N GLN A 70 -27.04 13.14 7.00
CA GLN A 70 -27.32 11.78 6.52
C GLN A 70 -26.56 11.46 5.23
N GLY A 71 -26.45 12.41 4.30
CA GLY A 71 -25.65 12.25 3.09
C GLY A 71 -24.16 12.10 3.37
N LEU A 72 -23.65 12.87 4.34
CA LEU A 72 -22.26 12.81 4.78
C LEU A 72 -21.95 11.47 5.46
N GLU A 73 -22.79 11.04 6.40
CA GLU A 73 -22.71 9.75 7.08
C GLU A 73 -22.65 8.60 6.08
N LYS A 74 -23.60 8.57 5.13
CA LYS A 74 -23.64 7.55 4.08
C LYS A 74 -22.35 7.52 3.26
N ARG A 75 -21.79 8.68 2.91
CA ARG A 75 -20.51 8.75 2.17
C ARG A 75 -19.34 8.18 2.99
N VAL A 76 -19.26 8.55 4.27
CA VAL A 76 -18.22 8.03 5.17
C VAL A 76 -18.37 6.52 5.35
N GLU A 77 -19.58 6.04 5.59
CA GLU A 77 -19.89 4.62 5.75
C GLU A 77 -19.53 3.80 4.50
N MET A 78 -19.94 4.26 3.31
CA MET A 78 -19.61 3.60 2.04
C MET A 78 -18.10 3.51 1.81
N SER A 79 -17.37 4.61 2.06
CA SER A 79 -15.91 4.63 1.90
C SER A 79 -15.20 3.74 2.92
N LEU A 80 -15.63 3.76 4.18
CA LEU A 80 -15.11 2.87 5.23
C LEU A 80 -15.37 1.40 4.92
N CYS A 81 -16.57 1.07 4.47
CA CYS A 81 -16.93 -0.28 4.03
C CYS A 81 -16.03 -0.76 2.89
N SER A 82 -15.76 0.13 1.91
CA SER A 82 -14.88 -0.17 0.78
C SER A 82 -13.44 -0.39 1.23
N ILE A 83 -12.92 0.46 2.12
CA ILE A 83 -11.57 0.31 2.71
C ILE A 83 -11.47 -1.02 3.48
N ARG A 84 -12.46 -1.34 4.32
CA ARG A 84 -12.48 -2.60 5.09
C ARG A 84 -12.47 -3.81 4.17
N LYS A 85 -13.33 -3.85 3.16
CA LYS A 85 -13.36 -4.94 2.16
C LYS A 85 -12.02 -5.14 1.48
N THR A 86 -11.36 -4.05 1.07
CA THR A 86 -10.04 -4.12 0.44
C THR A 86 -8.98 -4.63 1.41
N LYS A 87 -8.94 -4.13 2.65
CA LYS A 87 -8.01 -4.61 3.69
C LYS A 87 -8.22 -6.08 3.99
N GLU A 88 -9.46 -6.51 4.13
CA GLU A 88 -9.81 -7.90 4.42
C GLU A 88 -9.40 -8.82 3.27
N LYS A 89 -9.60 -8.41 2.01
CA LYS A 89 -9.11 -9.15 0.86
C LYS A 89 -7.59 -9.31 0.90
N ILE A 90 -6.84 -8.22 1.08
CA ILE A 90 -5.37 -8.25 1.14
C ILE A 90 -4.90 -9.18 2.26
N LEU A 91 -5.49 -9.09 3.45
CA LEU A 91 -5.11 -9.94 4.58
C LEU A 91 -5.42 -11.41 4.34
N ARG A 92 -6.58 -11.73 3.75
CA ARG A 92 -6.91 -13.12 3.40
C ARG A 92 -5.94 -13.68 2.36
N ASP A 93 -5.62 -12.90 1.34
CA ASP A 93 -4.67 -13.30 0.29
C ASP A 93 -3.27 -13.55 0.90
N GLU A 94 -2.81 -12.70 1.82
CA GLU A 94 -1.54 -12.87 2.53
C GLU A 94 -1.52 -14.11 3.42
N ILE A 95 -2.58 -14.34 4.21
CA ILE A 95 -2.72 -15.55 5.05
C ILE A 95 -2.66 -16.81 4.18
N ALA A 96 -3.38 -16.83 3.06
CA ALA A 96 -3.39 -17.97 2.16
C ALA A 96 -2.00 -18.26 1.58
N GLU A 97 -1.27 -17.23 1.17
CA GLU A 97 0.08 -17.37 0.63
C GLU A 97 1.09 -17.81 1.70
N LEU A 98 1.00 -17.28 2.92
CA LEU A 98 1.84 -17.72 4.05
C LEU A 98 1.57 -19.17 4.44
N ASN A 99 0.31 -19.59 4.50
CA ASN A 99 -0.05 -20.98 4.75
C ASN A 99 0.49 -21.92 3.66
N ARG A 100 0.40 -21.52 2.39
CA ARG A 100 0.97 -22.29 1.27
C ARG A 100 2.48 -22.43 1.39
N LYS A 101 3.20 -21.35 1.72
CA LYS A 101 4.66 -21.37 1.94
C LYS A 101 5.02 -22.25 3.14
N GLY A 102 4.30 -22.11 4.25
CA GLY A 102 4.49 -22.92 5.45
C GLY A 102 4.35 -24.41 5.16
N TYR A 103 3.29 -24.79 4.44
CA TYR A 103 3.07 -26.17 4.00
C TYR A 103 4.24 -26.70 3.15
N LEU A 104 4.71 -25.94 2.17
CA LEU A 104 5.82 -26.36 1.30
C LEU A 104 7.12 -26.55 2.08
N VAL A 105 7.48 -25.60 2.95
CA VAL A 105 8.69 -25.67 3.76
C VAL A 105 8.62 -26.84 4.75
N HIS A 106 7.47 -27.06 5.38
CA HIS A 106 7.27 -28.19 6.28
C HIS A 106 7.44 -29.52 5.55
N ASN A 107 6.84 -29.66 4.36
CA ASN A 107 6.99 -30.87 3.56
C ASN A 107 8.45 -31.10 3.11
N GLU A 108 9.15 -30.05 2.68
CA GLU A 108 10.57 -30.15 2.34
C GLU A 108 11.43 -30.55 3.56
N ASN A 109 11.14 -29.98 4.73
CA ASN A 109 11.81 -30.30 5.98
C ASN A 109 11.62 -31.78 6.34
N ILE A 110 10.40 -32.33 6.24
CA ILE A 110 10.13 -33.76 6.43
C ILE A 110 11.00 -34.62 5.48
N GLU A 111 11.04 -34.28 4.19
CA GLU A 111 11.80 -35.04 3.21
C GLU A 111 13.32 -34.98 3.47
N LEU A 112 13.84 -33.81 3.86
CA LEU A 112 15.23 -33.66 4.27
C LEU A 112 15.55 -34.49 5.53
N HIS A 113 14.65 -34.51 6.52
CA HIS A 113 14.81 -35.35 7.71
C HIS A 113 14.84 -36.84 7.38
N LYS A 114 13.94 -37.32 6.52
CA LYS A 114 13.97 -38.72 6.03
C LYS A 114 15.31 -39.04 5.37
N LYS A 115 15.79 -38.16 4.50
CA LYS A 115 17.04 -38.35 3.77
C LYS A 115 18.26 -38.34 4.70
N ALA A 116 18.29 -37.44 5.68
CA ALA A 116 19.33 -37.38 6.70
C ALA A 116 19.37 -38.65 7.55
N ASN A 117 18.20 -39.17 7.93
CA ASN A 117 18.11 -40.43 8.69
C ASN A 117 18.64 -41.62 7.89
N LEU A 118 18.32 -41.73 6.60
CA LEU A 118 18.87 -42.78 5.72
C LEU A 118 20.39 -42.72 5.63
N VAL A 119 20.96 -41.52 5.41
CA VAL A 119 22.42 -41.33 5.35
C VAL A 119 23.09 -41.67 6.70
N TYR A 120 22.42 -41.36 7.81
CA TYR A 120 22.91 -41.71 9.14
C TYR A 120 22.94 -43.23 9.35
N GLN A 121 21.88 -43.93 8.95
CA GLN A 121 21.81 -45.39 9.00
C GLN A 121 22.90 -46.04 8.14
N GLU A 122 23.07 -45.59 6.89
CA GLU A 122 24.12 -46.08 5.99
C GLU A 122 25.53 -45.85 6.57
N ASN A 123 25.78 -44.69 7.19
CA ASN A 123 27.06 -44.40 7.84
C ASN A 123 27.35 -45.34 9.03
N ILE A 124 26.32 -45.71 9.82
CA ILE A 124 26.48 -46.69 10.89
C ILE A 124 26.87 -48.05 10.30
N GLU A 125 26.18 -48.49 9.25
CA GLU A 125 26.47 -49.77 8.59
C GLU A 125 27.89 -49.80 8.00
N LEU A 126 28.30 -48.75 7.30
CA LEU A 126 29.65 -48.63 6.74
C LEU A 126 30.73 -48.63 7.82
N ASN A 127 30.54 -47.88 8.91
CA ASN A 127 31.49 -47.85 10.03
C ASN A 127 31.65 -49.23 10.69
N ASN A 128 30.56 -50.00 10.81
CA ASN A 128 30.62 -51.36 11.32
C ASN A 128 31.41 -52.29 10.36
N LYS A 129 31.15 -52.22 9.05
CA LYS A 129 31.89 -52.99 8.04
C LYS A 129 33.39 -52.65 8.00
N VAL A 130 33.76 -51.38 8.11
CA VAL A 130 35.18 -50.96 8.18
C VAL A 130 35.87 -51.55 9.42
N ARG A 131 35.18 -51.58 10.57
CA ARG A 131 35.71 -52.18 11.80
C ARG A 131 35.88 -53.70 11.69
N GLU A 132 34.99 -54.38 10.94
CA GLU A 132 35.09 -55.82 10.68
C GLU A 132 36.20 -56.16 9.68
N ALA A 133 36.39 -55.35 8.64
CA ALA A 133 37.42 -55.56 7.61
C ALA A 133 38.86 -55.26 8.10
N SER A 134 39.02 -54.44 9.15
CA SER A 134 40.33 -54.00 9.65
C SER A 134 40.99 -54.94 10.65
N GLY A 135 40.42 -56.12 10.92
CA GLY A 135 41.06 -57.27 11.57
C GLY A 135 42.17 -56.92 12.58
N SER A 136 41.83 -56.33 13.72
CA SER A 136 42.81 -56.18 14.81
C SER A 136 42.20 -56.33 16.19
N SER A 137 42.71 -57.35 16.87
CA SER A 137 42.87 -57.45 18.32
C SER A 137 42.85 -56.10 19.05
N GLY A 138 41.89 -55.96 19.96
CA GLY A 138 42.00 -55.21 21.22
C GLY A 138 42.57 -53.79 21.19
N GLY A 139 41.70 -52.79 21.25
CA GLY A 139 42.10 -51.41 21.58
C GLY A 139 40.90 -50.49 21.78
N THR A 140 40.53 -50.27 23.04
CA THR A 140 39.50 -49.33 23.51
C THR A 140 39.71 -47.90 22.99
N THR A 141 38.80 -47.41 22.15
CA THR A 141 38.54 -45.98 22.03
C THR A 141 37.04 -45.77 22.10
N LYS A 142 36.57 -45.38 23.29
CA LYS A 142 35.19 -44.96 23.54
C LYS A 142 34.94 -43.63 22.81
N ALA A 143 34.67 -43.68 21.51
CA ALA A 143 34.07 -42.56 20.81
C ALA A 143 32.62 -42.47 21.30
N SER A 144 32.36 -41.50 22.18
CA SER A 144 31.03 -41.15 22.65
C SER A 144 30.22 -40.61 21.47
N ILE A 145 29.57 -41.50 20.71
CA ILE A 145 28.67 -41.14 19.63
C ILE A 145 27.36 -40.74 20.29
N ILE A 146 27.15 -39.43 20.46
CA ILE A 146 25.91 -38.87 20.96
C ILE A 146 24.84 -39.12 19.90
N PRO A 147 23.75 -39.86 20.19
CA PRO A 147 22.72 -40.13 19.21
C PRO A 147 21.86 -38.87 19.05
N PHE A 148 21.84 -38.28 17.86
CA PHE A 148 20.87 -37.23 17.52
C PHE A 148 19.51 -37.93 17.26
N VAL A 149 18.81 -38.27 18.34
CA VAL A 149 17.44 -38.76 18.28
C VAL A 149 16.53 -37.54 18.15
N PHE A 150 16.05 -37.27 16.93
CA PHE A 150 14.86 -36.45 16.77
C PHE A 150 13.71 -37.42 16.52
N THR A 151 12.95 -37.72 17.58
CA THR A 151 11.64 -38.33 17.42
C THR A 151 10.80 -37.36 16.60
N VAL A 152 10.42 -37.75 15.40
CA VAL A 152 9.27 -37.13 14.72
C VAL A 152 8.09 -37.51 15.60
N ALA A 153 7.78 -36.64 16.56
CA ALA A 153 6.46 -36.64 17.15
C ALA A 153 5.52 -36.44 15.97
N GLU A 154 4.71 -37.45 15.70
CA GLU A 154 3.49 -37.30 14.93
C GLU A 154 2.59 -36.35 15.73
N ASP A 155 2.92 -35.06 15.76
CA ASP A 155 2.01 -34.02 16.20
C ASP A 155 1.00 -33.84 15.07
N GLU A 156 0.04 -34.74 15.06
CA GLU A 156 -1.34 -34.51 14.67
C GLU A 156 -1.93 -33.37 15.52
N GLU A 157 -1.41 -32.14 15.54
CA GLU A 157 -2.15 -31.00 16.12
C GLU A 157 -1.96 -29.67 15.37
N GLU A 158 -3.13 -29.16 14.97
CA GLU A 158 -3.47 -27.78 14.63
C GLU A 158 -2.82 -27.15 13.40
N LEU A 159 -3.40 -27.51 12.25
CA LEU A 159 -3.74 -26.50 11.24
C LEU A 159 -4.40 -25.32 11.97
N VAL A 160 -3.71 -24.19 12.12
CA VAL A 160 -4.24 -23.00 12.80
C VAL A 160 -5.47 -22.53 12.02
N HIS A 161 -6.64 -23.01 12.43
CA HIS A 161 -7.91 -22.64 11.85
C HIS A 161 -8.27 -21.27 12.42
N LEU A 162 -7.68 -20.21 11.85
CA LEU A 162 -8.07 -18.83 12.12
C LEU A 162 -9.53 -18.65 11.68
N GLN A 163 -10.46 -18.93 12.60
CA GLN A 163 -11.87 -18.62 12.43
C GLN A 163 -12.01 -17.10 12.35
N LEU A 164 -12.13 -16.59 11.12
CA LEU A 164 -12.58 -15.24 10.86
C LEU A 164 -13.99 -15.10 11.44
N CYS A 165 -14.18 -14.15 12.37
CA CYS A 165 -15.49 -13.74 12.86
C CYS A 165 -16.41 -13.46 11.67
N HIS A 166 -17.33 -14.37 11.39
CA HIS A 166 -18.39 -14.13 10.42
C HIS A 166 -19.41 -13.16 11.06
N PRO A 167 -19.89 -12.14 10.34
CA PRO A 167 -21.04 -11.38 10.78
C PRO A 167 -22.25 -12.30 10.79
N GLN A 168 -22.72 -12.63 11.99
CA GLN A 168 -23.91 -13.43 12.22
C GLN A 168 -25.11 -12.71 11.59
N PRO A 169 -25.87 -13.33 10.67
CA PRO A 169 -27.06 -12.70 10.12
C PRO A 169 -28.08 -12.53 11.25
N GLN A 170 -28.45 -11.28 11.52
CA GLN A 170 -29.55 -10.94 12.40
C GLN A 170 -30.81 -11.61 11.86
N GLY A 171 -31.36 -12.52 12.66
CA GLY A 171 -32.65 -13.13 12.38
C GLY A 171 -33.73 -12.09 12.55
N ASP A 172 -34.28 -11.63 11.43
CA ASP A 172 -35.51 -10.87 11.40
C ASP A 172 -36.62 -11.82 10.89
N ARG A 173 -37.42 -12.32 11.82
CA ARG A 173 -38.76 -12.87 11.56
C ARG A 173 -39.64 -12.56 12.76
N THR A 174 -40.22 -11.36 12.73
CA THR A 174 -41.63 -11.19 13.10
C THR A 174 -42.52 -11.86 12.07
#